data_AF-A0A8F4J6B3-F1
#
_entry.id   AF-A0A8F4J6B3-F1
#
_cell.length_a   1.000
_cell.length_b   1.000
_cell.length_c   1.000
_cell.angle_alpha   90.00
_cell.angle_beta   90.00
_cell.angle_gamma   90.00
#
_symmetry.space_group_name_H-M   'P 1'
#
loop_
_entity.id
_entity.type
_entity.pdbx_description
1 polymer ?
#
loop_
_entity_poly.entity_id
_entity_poly.type
_entity_poly.pdbx_seq_one_letter_code
_entity_poly.pdbx_strand_id
1 'polypeptide(L)'
;MFITLAAMHFGASYHLAYGDGLRSIKHHPFGLVVFPAALAAASAFVVLSQTTGHAGAGRSGLRLLLVAVFTLTGWHYIKQAYGIAMLSARSAGLRPTRHEALLLRYALYPVWLYDVLEIYGRGRSASYQSYDVTMAIVPHGLDPWVRGGAALSLASALVLMAVLGARARRVPPLGLWGTYLAGGLWFLVPPTYVSATVVLAGLHAVQYLTVSHRAEVDLAVERREPHLLHRWLCVFGGAAAGGLLLTNWLPDLASRSATPGVPAMVPSLIFVVFNLHHYAVDAVIWRSGGEHVLRMSRGPQPAAQAEAAPVPAPAAAPAPALA
;
A
#
# COMPACT_ATOMS: atom_id res chain seq x y z
N MET A 1 13.00 11.30 -5.63
CA MET A 1 13.07 10.39 -4.46
C MET A 1 11.71 9.80 -4.11
N PHE A 2 10.69 10.57 -3.68
CA PHE A 2 9.40 10.02 -3.24
C PHE A 2 8.60 9.27 -4.34
N ILE A 3 8.63 9.75 -5.58
CA ILE A 3 8.05 9.02 -6.73
C ILE A 3 8.67 7.62 -6.86
N THR A 4 10.01 7.54 -6.77
CA THR A 4 10.74 6.27 -6.83
C THR A 4 10.36 5.35 -5.66
N LEU A 5 10.17 5.89 -4.45
CA LEU A 5 9.71 5.09 -3.30
C LEU A 5 8.29 4.56 -3.51
N ALA A 6 7.36 5.40 -3.98
CA ALA A 6 6.01 4.97 -4.32
C ALA A 6 6.01 3.88 -5.39
N ALA A 7 6.77 4.08 -6.48
CA ALA A 7 6.97 3.08 -7.52
C ALA A 7 7.56 1.76 -6.96
N MET A 8 8.62 1.85 -6.15
CA MET A 8 9.24 0.68 -5.51
C MET A 8 8.24 -0.06 -4.62
N HIS A 9 7.35 0.64 -3.91
CA HIS A 9 6.28 0.02 -3.12
C HIS A 9 5.29 -0.75 -3.99
N PHE A 10 4.85 -0.21 -5.13
CA PHE A 10 4.04 -0.95 -6.09
C PHE A 10 4.77 -2.23 -6.52
N GLY A 11 6.00 -2.10 -7.02
CA GLY A 11 6.79 -3.24 -7.49
C GLY A 11 7.04 -4.30 -6.42
N ALA A 12 7.33 -3.88 -5.18
CA ALA A 12 7.54 -4.79 -4.05
C ALA A 12 6.27 -5.55 -3.69
N SER A 13 5.10 -4.93 -3.83
CA SER A 13 3.82 -5.60 -3.59
C SER A 13 3.53 -6.67 -4.64
N TYR A 14 3.80 -6.38 -5.91
CA TYR A 14 3.73 -7.40 -6.96
C TYR A 14 4.74 -8.53 -6.75
N HIS A 15 5.97 -8.21 -6.36
CA HIS A 15 6.98 -9.21 -6.02
C HIS A 15 6.50 -10.15 -4.90
N LEU A 16 5.99 -9.60 -3.80
CA LEU A 16 5.52 -10.40 -2.66
C LEU A 16 4.28 -11.24 -3.02
N ALA A 17 3.37 -10.72 -3.82
CA ALA A 17 2.15 -11.45 -4.20
C ALA A 17 2.40 -12.55 -5.24
N TYR A 18 3.27 -12.30 -6.23
CA TYR A 18 3.55 -13.23 -7.32
C TYR A 18 4.87 -14.00 -7.16
N GLY A 19 5.63 -13.78 -6.09
CA GLY A 19 6.96 -14.36 -5.87
C GLY A 19 7.00 -15.89 -5.85
N ASP A 20 5.94 -16.54 -5.37
CA ASP A 20 5.79 -18.00 -5.39
C ASP A 20 5.12 -18.53 -6.69
N GLY A 21 4.95 -17.67 -7.69
CA GLY A 21 4.40 -17.98 -9.00
C GLY A 21 3.00 -18.60 -8.95
N LEU A 22 2.84 -19.78 -9.57
CA LEU A 22 1.56 -20.48 -9.65
C LEU A 22 0.99 -20.86 -8.29
N ARG A 23 1.82 -21.02 -7.25
CA ARG A 23 1.34 -21.33 -5.90
C ARG A 23 0.52 -20.17 -5.36
N SER A 24 1.01 -18.93 -5.45
CA SER A 24 0.26 -17.75 -5.02
C SER A 24 -1.06 -17.61 -5.76
N ILE A 25 -1.04 -17.80 -7.08
CA ILE A 25 -2.24 -17.73 -7.93
C ILE A 25 -3.30 -18.74 -7.50
N LYS A 26 -2.91 -19.99 -7.19
CA LYS A 26 -3.84 -21.02 -6.74
C LYS A 26 -4.49 -20.70 -5.39
N HIS A 27 -3.76 -20.07 -4.47
CA HIS A 27 -4.31 -19.69 -3.15
C HIS A 27 -5.17 -18.43 -3.22
N HIS A 28 -4.89 -17.53 -4.17
CA HIS A 28 -5.54 -16.23 -4.27
C HIS A 28 -6.01 -15.89 -5.69
N PRO A 29 -6.79 -16.77 -6.34
CA PRO A 29 -7.14 -16.61 -7.76
C PRO A 29 -7.99 -15.37 -8.01
N PHE A 30 -8.83 -14.99 -7.04
CA PHE A 30 -9.66 -13.80 -7.17
C PHE A 30 -8.81 -12.53 -7.29
N GLY A 31 -7.90 -12.28 -6.34
CA GLY A 31 -7.11 -11.06 -6.33
C GLY A 31 -6.05 -10.99 -7.43
N LEU A 32 -5.48 -12.15 -7.82
CA LEU A 32 -4.32 -12.20 -8.71
C LEU A 32 -4.66 -12.52 -10.18
N VAL A 33 -5.88 -12.99 -10.48
CA VAL A 33 -6.32 -13.34 -11.84
C VAL A 33 -7.68 -12.75 -12.17
N VAL A 34 -8.72 -13.08 -11.39
CA VAL A 34 -10.10 -12.68 -11.73
C VAL A 34 -10.27 -11.16 -11.69
N PHE A 35 -9.76 -10.52 -10.64
CA PHE A 35 -9.86 -9.08 -10.45
C PHE A 35 -9.12 -8.27 -11.53
N PRO A 36 -7.83 -8.53 -11.85
CA PRO A 36 -7.18 -7.82 -12.95
C PRO A 36 -7.81 -8.13 -14.31
N ALA A 37 -8.33 -9.34 -14.55
CA ALA A 37 -9.07 -9.65 -15.77
C ALA A 37 -10.38 -8.83 -15.87
N ALA A 38 -11.11 -8.68 -14.77
CA ALA A 38 -12.31 -7.82 -14.72
C ALA A 38 -11.97 -6.34 -14.96
N LEU A 39 -10.86 -5.85 -14.41
CA LEU A 39 -10.37 -4.49 -14.68
C LEU A 39 -9.97 -4.29 -16.15
N ALA A 40 -9.34 -5.29 -16.76
CA ALA A 40 -9.00 -5.27 -18.18
C ALA A 40 -10.28 -5.23 -19.04
N ALA A 41 -11.28 -6.05 -18.70
CA ALA A 41 -12.58 -6.04 -19.39
C ALA A 41 -13.31 -4.68 -19.24
N ALA A 42 -13.32 -4.10 -18.03
CA ALA A 42 -13.89 -2.77 -17.81
C ALA A 42 -13.15 -1.67 -18.59
N SER A 43 -11.83 -1.75 -18.68
CA SER A 43 -11.02 -0.83 -19.47
C SER A 43 -11.28 -0.98 -20.98
N ALA A 44 -11.39 -2.23 -21.46
CA ALA A 44 -11.76 -2.51 -22.84
C ALA A 44 -13.17 -1.97 -23.17
N PHE A 45 -14.13 -2.12 -22.25
CA PHE A 45 -15.46 -1.53 -22.39
C PHE A 45 -15.41 0.00 -22.55
N VAL A 46 -14.59 0.70 -21.74
CA VAL A 46 -14.40 2.16 -21.87
C VAL A 46 -13.86 2.53 -23.24
N VAL A 47 -12.79 1.84 -23.69
CA VAL A 47 -12.16 2.10 -24.99
C VAL A 47 -13.12 1.82 -26.14
N LEU A 48 -13.79 0.66 -26.14
CA LEU A 48 -14.75 0.28 -27.17
C LEU A 48 -15.93 1.24 -27.23
N SER A 49 -16.51 1.61 -26.07
CA SER A 49 -17.60 2.59 -26.02
C SER A 49 -17.18 3.93 -26.63
N GLN A 50 -15.94 4.34 -26.39
CA GLN A 50 -15.40 5.58 -26.94
C GLN A 50 -15.21 5.53 -28.46
N THR A 51 -14.75 4.40 -29.01
CA THR A 51 -14.42 4.27 -30.44
C THR A 51 -15.63 3.90 -31.31
N THR A 52 -16.70 3.35 -30.73
CA THR A 52 -17.92 2.91 -31.44
C THR A 52 -19.07 3.91 -31.41
N GLY A 53 -18.80 5.16 -31.03
CA GLY A 53 -19.81 6.24 -31.02
C GLY A 53 -20.60 6.39 -29.72
N HIS A 54 -20.34 5.58 -28.70
CA HIS A 54 -20.94 5.66 -27.37
C HIS A 54 -20.07 6.44 -26.36
N ALA A 55 -19.50 7.57 -26.79
CA ALA A 55 -18.54 8.35 -26.00
C ALA A 55 -19.05 8.76 -24.60
N GLY A 56 -20.36 8.97 -24.45
CA GLY A 56 -20.98 9.23 -23.13
C GLY A 56 -20.81 8.07 -22.14
N ALA A 57 -21.00 6.82 -22.60
CA ALA A 57 -20.80 5.63 -21.78
C ALA A 57 -19.32 5.42 -21.44
N GLY A 58 -18.41 5.64 -22.39
CA GLY A 58 -16.97 5.57 -22.15
C GLY A 58 -16.50 6.56 -21.08
N ARG A 59 -16.92 7.84 -21.19
CA ARG A 59 -16.61 8.87 -20.19
C ARG A 59 -17.18 8.55 -18.81
N SER A 60 -18.43 8.12 -18.73
CA SER A 60 -19.06 7.72 -17.46
C SER A 60 -18.36 6.50 -16.84
N GLY A 61 -18.00 5.50 -17.64
CA GLY A 61 -17.26 4.33 -17.19
C GLY A 61 -15.89 4.70 -16.61
N LEU A 62 -15.12 5.53 -17.32
CA LEU A 62 -13.83 6.02 -16.81
C LEU A 62 -13.99 6.86 -15.55
N ARG A 63 -14.99 7.75 -15.48
CA ARG A 63 -15.29 8.53 -14.27
C ARG A 63 -15.58 7.63 -13.08
N LEU A 64 -16.41 6.61 -13.24
CA LEU A 64 -16.72 5.65 -12.17
C LEU A 64 -15.47 4.89 -11.70
N LEU A 65 -14.61 4.48 -12.63
CA LEU A 65 -13.35 3.83 -12.31
C LEU A 65 -12.38 4.76 -11.55
N LEU A 66 -12.28 6.03 -11.94
CA LEU A 66 -11.45 7.02 -11.24
C LEU A 66 -12.01 7.34 -9.85
N VAL A 67 -13.33 7.52 -9.71
CA VAL A 67 -14.00 7.67 -8.41
C VAL A 67 -13.70 6.46 -7.52
N ALA A 68 -13.74 5.25 -8.07
CA ALA A 68 -13.38 4.03 -7.35
C ALA A 68 -11.92 4.04 -6.89
N VAL A 69 -10.97 4.43 -7.75
CA VAL A 69 -9.54 4.58 -7.36
C VAL A 69 -9.43 5.52 -6.17
N PHE A 70 -9.85 6.78 -6.31
CA PHE A 70 -9.61 7.77 -5.26
C PHE A 70 -10.36 7.47 -3.96
N THR A 71 -11.58 6.92 -4.05
CA THR A 71 -12.31 6.46 -2.85
C THR A 71 -11.55 5.36 -2.13
N LEU A 72 -11.00 4.40 -2.88
CA LEU A 72 -10.32 3.23 -2.34
C LEU A 72 -8.87 3.50 -1.94
N THR A 73 -8.18 4.48 -2.54
CA THR A 73 -6.81 4.87 -2.18
C THR A 73 -6.72 5.11 -0.68
N GLY A 74 -7.59 5.99 -0.18
CA GLY A 74 -7.53 6.36 1.21
C GLY A 74 -7.90 5.23 2.17
N TRP A 75 -8.95 4.48 1.82
CA TRP A 75 -9.37 3.28 2.56
C TRP A 75 -8.27 2.21 2.62
N HIS A 76 -7.57 1.99 1.52
CA HIS A 76 -6.46 1.07 1.41
C HIS A 76 -5.30 1.51 2.31
N TYR A 77 -4.91 2.79 2.24
CA TYR A 77 -3.78 3.33 2.97
C TYR A 77 -3.98 3.24 4.49
N ILE A 78 -5.15 3.65 5.00
CA ILE A 78 -5.40 3.60 6.45
C ILE A 78 -5.39 2.17 7.02
N LYS A 79 -5.87 1.18 6.26
CA LYS A 79 -5.88 -0.23 6.71
C LYS A 79 -4.46 -0.77 6.82
N GLN A 80 -3.62 -0.48 5.83
CA GLN A 80 -2.25 -0.96 5.78
C GLN A 80 -1.36 -0.21 6.76
N ALA A 81 -1.50 1.12 6.85
CA ALA A 81 -0.79 1.92 7.83
C ALA A 81 -1.15 1.49 9.27
N TYR A 82 -2.40 1.13 9.54
CA TYR A 82 -2.80 0.51 10.81
C TYR A 82 -2.11 -0.85 11.03
N GLY A 83 -2.07 -1.72 10.02
CA GLY A 83 -1.36 -3.00 10.09
C GLY A 83 0.11 -2.82 10.47
N ILE A 84 0.81 -1.93 9.76
CA ILE A 84 2.23 -1.60 10.02
C ILE A 84 2.41 -0.99 11.40
N ALA A 85 1.52 -0.09 11.83
CA ALA A 85 1.54 0.51 13.16
C ALA A 85 1.43 -0.56 14.26
N MET A 86 0.54 -1.53 14.09
CA MET A 86 0.37 -2.62 15.04
C MET A 86 1.54 -3.60 15.07
N LEU A 87 2.14 -3.91 13.92
CA LEU A 87 3.38 -4.68 13.85
C LEU A 87 4.52 -3.96 14.58
N SER A 88 4.67 -2.65 14.32
CA SER A 88 5.66 -1.81 14.99
C SER A 88 5.44 -1.79 16.50
N ALA A 89 4.21 -1.55 16.95
CA ALA A 89 3.85 -1.55 18.37
C ALA A 89 4.23 -2.86 19.06
N ARG A 90 3.86 -4.00 18.47
CA ARG A 90 4.17 -5.34 19.01
C ARG A 90 5.67 -5.61 19.06
N SER A 91 6.42 -5.25 18.02
CA SER A 91 7.88 -5.38 17.99
C SER A 91 8.57 -4.53 19.08
N ALA A 92 7.97 -3.40 19.46
CA ALA A 92 8.42 -2.57 20.57
C ALA A 92 7.92 -3.06 21.94
N GLY A 93 7.28 -4.23 22.03
CA GLY A 93 6.74 -4.79 23.27
C GLY A 93 5.45 -4.12 23.76
N LEU A 94 4.85 -3.21 22.99
CA LEU A 94 3.54 -2.67 23.31
C LEU A 94 2.48 -3.74 23.02
N ARG A 95 1.60 -3.96 23.99
CA ARG A 95 0.50 -4.93 23.88
C ARG A 95 -0.84 -4.20 24.07
N PRO A 96 -1.34 -3.51 23.02
CA PRO A 96 -2.69 -2.96 23.07
C PRO A 96 -3.71 -4.08 23.27
N THR A 97 -4.69 -3.84 24.14
CA THR A 97 -5.87 -4.70 24.27
C THR A 97 -6.67 -4.68 22.98
N ARG A 98 -7.64 -5.60 22.85
CA ARG A 98 -8.55 -5.62 21.68
C ARG A 98 -9.25 -4.28 21.48
N HIS A 99 -9.75 -3.66 22.55
CA HIS A 99 -10.44 -2.37 22.46
C HIS A 99 -9.51 -1.23 22.04
N GLU A 100 -8.30 -1.18 22.59
CA GLU A 100 -7.31 -0.17 22.22
C GLU A 100 -6.87 -0.32 20.75
N ALA A 101 -6.67 -1.55 20.29
CA ALA A 101 -6.36 -1.82 18.89
C ALA A 101 -7.50 -1.39 17.95
N LEU A 102 -8.76 -1.63 18.35
CA LEU A 102 -9.92 -1.15 17.59
C LEU A 102 -9.99 0.38 17.58
N LEU A 103 -9.78 1.05 18.72
CA LEU A 103 -9.77 2.52 18.79
C LEU A 103 -8.71 3.12 17.88
N LEU A 104 -7.48 2.59 17.93
CA LEU A 104 -6.39 2.95 17.03
C LEU A 104 -6.80 2.77 15.55
N ARG A 105 -7.38 1.61 15.20
CA ARG A 105 -7.87 1.35 13.84
C ARG A 105 -8.92 2.35 13.40
N TYR A 106 -9.96 2.53 14.22
CA TYR A 106 -11.12 3.32 13.84
C TYR A 106 -10.84 4.82 13.84
N ALA A 107 -9.81 5.28 14.57
CA ALA A 107 -9.38 6.67 14.56
C ALA A 107 -8.93 7.18 13.18
N LEU A 108 -8.52 6.28 12.28
CA LEU A 108 -8.11 6.65 10.91
C LEU A 108 -9.28 6.77 9.93
N TYR A 109 -10.44 6.16 10.20
CA TYR A 109 -11.57 6.21 9.25
C TYR A 109 -12.16 7.62 9.10
N PRO A 110 -12.32 8.44 10.16
CA PRO A 110 -12.77 9.81 9.99
C PRO A 110 -11.83 10.66 9.13
N VAL A 111 -10.52 10.40 9.17
CA VAL A 111 -9.54 11.06 8.29
C VAL A 111 -9.81 10.70 6.83
N TRP A 112 -10.00 9.42 6.52
CA TRP A 112 -10.39 8.97 5.18
C TRP A 112 -11.76 9.52 4.75
N LEU A 113 -12.75 9.55 5.66
CA LEU A 113 -14.06 10.08 5.36
C LEU A 113 -13.99 11.57 4.97
N TYR A 114 -13.15 12.34 5.67
CA TYR A 114 -12.90 13.73 5.33
C TYR A 114 -12.23 13.89 3.97
N ASP A 115 -11.24 13.05 3.65
CA ASP A 115 -10.55 13.07 2.36
C ASP A 115 -11.51 12.79 1.19
N VAL A 116 -12.37 11.77 1.30
CA VAL A 116 -13.34 11.46 0.23
C VAL A 116 -14.42 12.54 0.08
N LEU A 117 -14.56 13.48 1.02
CA LEU A 117 -15.43 14.64 0.79
C LEU A 117 -14.96 15.49 -0.40
N GLU A 118 -13.67 15.49 -0.78
CA GLU A 118 -13.23 16.17 -2.02
C GLU A 118 -14.00 15.67 -3.25
N ILE A 119 -14.35 14.39 -3.26
CA ILE A 119 -15.12 13.75 -4.33
C ILE A 119 -16.61 13.89 -4.08
N TYR A 120 -17.07 13.58 -2.88
CA TYR A 120 -18.50 13.44 -2.62
C TYR A 120 -19.18 14.71 -2.08
N GLY A 121 -18.43 15.73 -1.63
CA GLY A 121 -18.93 16.96 -1.02
C GLY A 121 -19.51 17.96 -2.02
N ARG A 122 -20.68 18.53 -1.70
CA ARG A 122 -21.26 19.65 -2.45
C ARG A 122 -20.42 20.92 -2.28
N GLY A 123 -20.14 21.60 -3.38
CA GLY A 123 -19.32 22.81 -3.40
C GLY A 123 -17.81 22.54 -3.43
N ARG A 124 -17.40 21.26 -3.50
CA ARG A 124 -16.03 20.86 -3.78
C ARG A 124 -15.90 20.44 -5.25
N SER A 125 -14.67 20.47 -5.75
CA SER A 125 -14.34 20.05 -7.11
C SER A 125 -13.09 19.18 -7.08
N ALA A 126 -13.21 17.98 -7.63
CA ALA A 126 -12.09 17.07 -7.80
C ALA A 126 -11.96 16.69 -9.26
N SER A 127 -10.74 16.80 -9.78
CA SER A 127 -10.41 16.39 -11.15
C SER A 127 -9.11 15.60 -11.17
N TYR A 128 -9.00 14.73 -12.17
CA TYR A 128 -7.77 14.05 -12.50
C TYR A 128 -7.53 14.17 -14.00
N GLN A 129 -6.39 14.76 -14.37
CA GLN A 129 -6.12 15.15 -15.75
C GLN A 129 -7.25 16.07 -16.26
N SER A 130 -7.97 15.63 -17.30
CA SER A 130 -9.11 16.32 -17.93
C SER A 130 -10.47 15.82 -17.44
N TYR A 131 -10.52 14.89 -16.48
CA TYR A 131 -11.76 14.25 -16.04
C TYR A 131 -12.23 14.79 -14.70
N ASP A 132 -13.48 15.26 -14.66
CA ASP A 132 -14.20 15.54 -13.43
C ASP A 132 -14.57 14.23 -12.72
N VAL A 133 -14.13 14.10 -11.47
CA VAL A 133 -14.44 12.95 -10.61
C VAL A 133 -15.37 13.35 -9.45
N THR A 134 -15.83 14.59 -9.41
CA THR A 134 -16.77 15.09 -8.39
C THR A 134 -18.10 14.34 -8.47
N MET A 135 -18.71 14.00 -7.34
CA MET A 135 -20.04 13.39 -7.24
C MET A 135 -21.07 14.30 -6.54
N ALA A 136 -20.61 15.20 -5.65
CA ALA A 136 -21.43 16.26 -5.02
C ALA A 136 -22.76 15.78 -4.37
N ILE A 137 -22.72 14.62 -3.70
CA ILE A 137 -23.90 14.03 -3.04
C ILE A 137 -24.00 14.39 -1.55
N VAL A 138 -22.89 14.70 -0.88
CA VAL A 138 -22.82 15.00 0.56
C VAL A 138 -23.08 16.50 0.80
N PRO A 139 -24.07 16.86 1.63
CA PRO A 139 -24.35 18.27 1.95
C PRO A 139 -23.17 19.01 2.59
N HIS A 140 -22.97 20.27 2.18
CA HIS A 140 -21.91 21.14 2.73
C HIS A 140 -21.97 21.29 4.26
N GLY A 141 -23.17 21.23 4.86
CA GLY A 141 -23.33 21.32 6.31
C GLY A 141 -22.68 20.19 7.11
N LEU A 142 -22.32 19.06 6.49
CA LEU A 142 -21.65 17.93 7.15
C LEU A 142 -20.12 18.11 7.23
N ASP A 143 -19.54 18.99 6.42
CA ASP A 143 -18.10 19.25 6.37
C ASP A 143 -17.47 19.52 7.75
N PRO A 144 -17.93 20.51 8.55
CA PRO A 144 -17.32 20.81 9.85
C PRO A 144 -17.42 19.64 10.83
N TRP A 145 -18.46 18.81 10.73
CA TRP A 145 -18.64 17.65 11.60
C TRP A 145 -17.67 16.52 11.26
N VAL A 146 -17.51 16.21 9.98
CA VAL A 146 -16.55 15.21 9.52
C VAL A 146 -15.12 15.67 9.84
N ARG A 147 -14.81 16.96 9.61
CA ARG A 147 -13.52 17.55 9.95
C ARG A 147 -13.22 17.52 11.45
N GLY A 148 -14.19 17.93 12.27
CA GLY A 148 -14.08 17.87 13.74
C GLY A 148 -13.91 16.43 14.26
N GLY A 149 -14.67 15.49 13.69
CA GLY A 149 -14.55 14.07 13.98
C GLY A 149 -13.18 13.49 13.63
N ALA A 150 -12.59 13.89 12.50
CA ALA A 150 -11.23 13.51 12.11
C ALA A 150 -10.17 14.04 13.09
N ALA A 151 -10.24 15.33 13.44
CA ALA A 151 -9.32 15.94 14.40
C ALA A 151 -9.41 15.28 15.79
N LEU A 152 -10.62 15.08 16.31
CA LEU A 152 -10.85 14.43 17.60
C LEU A 152 -10.36 12.97 17.60
N SER A 153 -10.56 12.25 16.50
CA SER A 153 -10.12 10.86 16.35
C SER A 153 -8.60 10.75 16.35
N LEU A 154 -7.91 11.62 15.61
CA LEU A 154 -6.44 11.70 15.64
C LEU A 154 -5.93 12.05 17.03
N ALA A 155 -6.48 13.09 17.68
CA ALA A 155 -6.10 13.46 19.04
C ALA A 155 -6.29 12.30 20.04
N SER A 156 -7.41 11.57 19.93
CA SER A 156 -7.70 10.41 20.77
C SER A 156 -6.68 9.27 20.55
N ALA A 157 -6.28 9.03 19.31
CA ALA A 157 -5.23 8.06 19.01
C ALA A 157 -3.87 8.47 19.58
N LEU A 158 -3.50 9.76 19.49
CA LEU A 158 -2.28 10.30 20.08
C LEU A 158 -2.27 10.10 21.60
N VAL A 159 -3.37 10.45 22.28
CA VAL A 159 -3.51 10.24 23.74
C VAL A 159 -3.40 8.75 24.09
N LEU A 160 -4.09 7.88 23.35
CA LEU A 160 -4.03 6.44 23.59
C LEU A 160 -2.62 5.89 23.40
N MET A 161 -1.88 6.33 22.37
CA MET A 161 -0.48 5.92 22.17
C MET A 161 0.41 6.38 23.33
N ALA A 162 0.21 7.59 23.86
CA ALA A 162 0.93 8.07 25.03
C ALA A 162 0.61 7.21 26.28
N VAL A 163 -0.65 6.87 26.51
CA VAL A 163 -1.08 5.97 27.61
C VAL A 163 -0.46 4.59 27.46
N LEU A 164 -0.47 4.01 26.25
CA LEU A 164 0.17 2.73 25.96
C LEU A 164 1.68 2.77 26.26
N GLY A 165 2.35 3.84 25.85
CA GLY A 165 3.76 4.05 26.12
C GLY A 165 4.06 4.17 27.61
N ALA A 166 3.29 4.99 28.34
CA ALA A 166 3.42 5.15 29.78
C ALA A 166 3.19 3.83 30.53
N ARG A 167 2.13 3.08 30.17
CA ARG A 167 1.81 1.77 30.76
C ARG A 167 2.93 0.75 30.53
N ALA A 168 3.53 0.75 29.34
CA ALA A 168 4.62 -0.14 28.99
C ALA A 168 6.00 0.37 29.44
N ARG A 169 6.08 1.59 30.01
CA ARG A 169 7.33 2.32 30.28
C ARG A 169 8.26 2.35 29.07
N ARG A 170 7.69 2.60 27.89
CA ARG A 170 8.39 2.65 26.60
C ARG A 170 7.86 3.80 25.76
N VAL A 171 8.74 4.42 24.98
CA VAL A 171 8.30 5.37 23.95
C VAL A 171 7.63 4.58 22.83
N PRO A 172 6.40 4.94 22.39
CA PRO A 172 5.79 4.20 21.31
C PRO A 172 6.60 4.38 20.01
N PRO A 173 6.79 3.32 19.23
CA PRO A 173 7.77 3.32 18.15
C PRO A 173 7.34 4.25 17.01
N LEU A 174 8.32 4.69 16.21
CA LEU A 174 8.05 5.58 15.06
C LEU A 174 7.07 4.97 14.06
N GLY A 175 7.05 3.65 13.87
CA GLY A 175 6.07 3.00 12.99
C GLY A 175 4.64 3.12 13.52
N LEU A 176 4.45 3.28 14.83
CA LEU A 176 3.14 3.52 15.43
C LEU A 176 2.72 4.99 15.31
N TRP A 177 3.49 5.95 15.84
CA TRP A 177 3.14 7.38 15.74
C TRP A 177 3.17 7.88 14.29
N GLY A 178 4.14 7.43 13.49
CA GLY A 178 4.32 7.83 12.10
C GLY A 178 3.10 7.58 11.23
N THR A 179 2.31 6.53 11.51
CA THR A 179 1.02 6.28 10.85
C THR A 179 0.02 7.40 11.10
N TYR A 180 -0.14 7.84 12.35
CA TYR A 180 -1.09 8.89 12.70
C TYR A 180 -0.57 10.28 12.36
N LEU A 181 0.74 10.49 12.40
CA LEU A 181 1.36 11.72 11.91
C LEU A 181 1.18 11.86 10.39
N ALA A 182 1.38 10.78 9.62
CA ALA A 182 1.11 10.79 8.18
C ALA A 182 -0.38 11.05 7.89
N GLY A 183 -1.30 10.42 8.63
CA GLY A 183 -2.73 10.70 8.54
C GLY A 183 -3.09 12.14 8.91
N GLY A 184 -2.44 12.70 9.93
CA GLY A 184 -2.60 14.10 10.33
C GLY A 184 -2.05 15.07 9.30
N LEU A 185 -0.87 14.81 8.73
CA LEU A 185 -0.30 15.62 7.65
C LEU A 185 -1.19 15.59 6.40
N TRP A 186 -1.73 14.42 6.06
CA TRP A 186 -2.71 14.31 4.97
C TRP A 186 -3.97 15.14 5.25
N PHE A 187 -4.46 15.15 6.48
CA PHE A 187 -5.60 15.98 6.89
C PHE A 187 -5.29 17.49 6.87
N LEU A 188 -4.07 17.90 7.24
CA LEU A 188 -3.69 19.31 7.39
C LEU A 188 -3.21 19.96 6.10
N VAL A 189 -2.58 19.19 5.21
CA VAL A 189 -2.00 19.72 3.97
C VAL A 189 -3.07 19.69 2.88
N PRO A 190 -3.33 20.83 2.20
CA PRO A 190 -4.30 20.88 1.11
C PRO A 190 -4.03 19.82 0.04
N PRO A 191 -5.08 19.29 -0.61
CA PRO A 191 -4.93 18.34 -1.69
C PRO A 191 -4.21 19.03 -2.87
N THR A 192 -2.96 18.66 -3.06
CA THR A 192 -2.07 19.15 -4.12
C THR A 192 -1.32 17.95 -4.68
N TYR A 193 -0.75 18.10 -5.87
CA TYR A 193 0.11 17.06 -6.43
C TYR A 193 1.25 16.68 -5.46
N VAL A 194 1.83 17.67 -4.78
CA VAL A 194 2.90 17.46 -3.81
C VAL A 194 2.40 16.66 -2.60
N SER A 195 1.24 17.01 -2.02
CA SER A 195 0.71 16.26 -0.87
C SER A 195 0.32 14.84 -1.26
N ALA A 196 -0.31 14.63 -2.42
CA ALA A 196 -0.63 13.29 -2.91
C ALA A 196 0.63 12.42 -3.15
N THR A 197 1.67 13.00 -3.75
CA THR A 197 2.87 12.24 -4.15
C THR A 197 3.85 12.04 -2.99
N VAL A 198 4.07 13.08 -2.18
CA VAL A 198 5.09 13.09 -1.13
C VAL A 198 4.52 12.65 0.22
N VAL A 199 3.46 13.33 0.67
CA VAL A 199 2.89 13.08 2.01
C VAL A 199 2.14 11.76 2.00
N LEU A 200 1.25 11.56 1.04
CA LEU A 200 0.41 10.37 0.99
C LEU A 200 1.22 9.17 0.45
N ALA A 201 1.52 9.14 -0.86
CA ALA A 201 2.18 7.99 -1.47
C ALA A 201 3.60 7.77 -0.94
N GLY A 202 4.38 8.84 -0.76
CA GLY A 202 5.77 8.76 -0.31
C GLY A 202 5.94 8.22 1.12
N LEU A 203 5.27 8.81 2.11
CA LEU A 203 5.36 8.33 3.51
C LEU A 203 4.77 6.93 3.66
N HIS A 204 3.67 6.65 2.95
CA HIS A 204 3.07 5.32 2.94
C HIS A 204 4.04 4.26 2.38
N ALA A 205 4.70 4.57 1.26
CA ALA A 205 5.70 3.69 0.68
C ALA A 205 6.86 3.41 1.64
N VAL A 206 7.35 4.40 2.39
CA VAL A 206 8.42 4.19 3.39
C VAL A 206 7.98 3.20 4.47
N GLN A 207 6.75 3.34 4.99
CA GLN A 207 6.20 2.43 5.99
C GLN A 207 6.17 1.00 5.47
N TYR A 208 5.70 0.81 4.24
CA TYR A 208 5.62 -0.51 3.61
C TYR A 208 6.98 -1.11 3.31
N LEU A 209 7.85 -0.34 2.64
CA LEU A 209 9.18 -0.82 2.25
C LEU A 209 10.02 -1.18 3.47
N THR A 210 9.80 -0.54 4.62
CA THR A 210 10.46 -0.92 5.88
C THR A 210 10.09 -2.35 6.31
N VAL A 211 8.80 -2.73 6.24
CA VAL A 211 8.38 -4.09 6.63
C VAL A 211 8.74 -5.12 5.56
N SER A 212 8.64 -4.76 4.28
CA SER A 212 9.04 -5.64 3.16
C SER A 212 10.53 -5.90 3.15
N HIS A 213 11.36 -4.88 3.42
CA HIS A 213 12.81 -5.02 3.55
C HIS A 213 13.19 -6.04 4.62
N ARG A 214 12.59 -5.94 5.81
CA ARG A 214 12.86 -6.88 6.91
C ARG A 214 12.50 -8.31 6.52
N ALA A 215 11.31 -8.50 5.94
CA ALA A 215 10.86 -9.82 5.53
C ALA A 215 11.77 -10.46 4.47
N GLU A 216 12.28 -9.67 3.52
CA GLU A 216 13.22 -10.15 2.50
C GLU A 216 14.60 -10.48 3.06
N VAL A 217 15.11 -9.66 3.99
CA VAL A 217 16.38 -9.95 4.67
C VAL A 217 16.27 -11.22 5.49
N ASP A 218 15.20 -11.37 6.29
CA ASP A 218 14.97 -12.57 7.10
C ASP A 218 14.89 -13.83 6.24
N LEU A 219 14.19 -13.76 5.09
CA LEU A 219 14.10 -14.87 4.13
C LEU A 219 15.47 -15.20 3.51
N ALA A 220 16.27 -14.19 3.20
CA ALA A 220 17.58 -14.40 2.61
C ALA A 220 18.55 -15.04 3.63
N VAL A 221 18.50 -14.64 4.89
CA VAL A 221 19.24 -15.27 5.99
C VAL A 221 18.80 -16.71 6.21
N GLU A 222 17.48 -16.97 6.26
CA GLU A 222 16.91 -18.31 6.40
C GLU A 222 17.40 -19.26 5.28
N ARG A 223 17.51 -18.74 4.05
CA ARG A 223 18.00 -19.49 2.89
C ARG A 223 19.53 -19.54 2.78
N ARG A 224 20.27 -18.95 3.73
CA ARG A 224 21.74 -18.83 3.71
C ARG A 224 22.26 -18.23 2.40
N GLU A 225 21.58 -17.19 1.93
CA GLU A 225 21.93 -16.50 0.68
C GLU A 225 23.36 -15.90 0.76
N PRO A 226 24.30 -16.34 -0.10
CA PRO A 226 25.70 -15.89 -0.02
C PRO A 226 25.89 -14.42 -0.42
N HIS A 227 24.96 -13.86 -1.21
CA HIS A 227 25.08 -12.51 -1.78
C HIS A 227 23.86 -11.65 -1.43
N LEU A 228 23.68 -11.38 -0.13
CA LEU A 228 22.55 -10.59 0.40
C LEU A 228 22.36 -9.25 -0.31
N LEU A 229 23.43 -8.48 -0.53
CA LEU A 229 23.35 -7.19 -1.21
C LEU A 229 22.89 -7.35 -2.66
N HIS A 230 23.43 -8.32 -3.40
CA HIS A 230 23.04 -8.56 -4.79
C HIS A 230 21.56 -8.92 -4.87
N ARG A 231 21.09 -9.85 -4.03
CA ARG A 231 19.67 -10.21 -3.96
C ARG A 231 18.80 -9.01 -3.60
N TRP A 232 19.20 -8.22 -2.60
CA TRP A 232 18.46 -7.03 -2.21
C TRP A 232 18.36 -6.03 -3.37
N LEU A 233 19.46 -5.78 -4.09
CA LEU A 233 19.48 -4.92 -5.27
C LEU A 233 18.58 -5.47 -6.39
N CYS A 234 18.57 -6.79 -6.61
CA CYS A 234 17.68 -7.41 -7.59
C CYS A 234 16.20 -7.24 -7.22
N VAL A 235 15.84 -7.49 -5.96
CA VAL A 235 14.44 -7.37 -5.50
C VAL A 235 13.98 -5.91 -5.46
N PHE A 236 14.68 -5.04 -4.74
CA PHE A 236 14.26 -3.65 -4.58
C PHE A 236 14.59 -2.77 -5.77
N GLY A 237 15.71 -3.01 -6.46
CA GLY A 237 16.03 -2.35 -7.72
C GLY A 237 15.06 -2.78 -8.83
N GLY A 238 14.73 -4.07 -8.93
CA GLY A 238 13.70 -4.58 -9.83
C GLY A 238 12.32 -4.01 -9.52
N ALA A 239 11.93 -3.95 -8.24
CA ALA A 239 10.69 -3.32 -7.80
C ALA A 239 10.63 -1.82 -8.16
N ALA A 240 11.72 -1.08 -7.96
CA ALA A 240 11.79 0.33 -8.32
C ALA A 240 11.70 0.55 -9.84
N ALA A 241 12.47 -0.21 -10.62
CA ALA A 241 12.47 -0.12 -12.08
C ALA A 241 11.12 -0.52 -12.67
N GLY A 242 10.56 -1.66 -12.25
CA GLY A 242 9.24 -2.12 -12.66
C GLY A 242 8.13 -1.15 -12.24
N GLY A 243 8.17 -0.66 -11.00
CA GLY A 243 7.26 0.37 -10.54
C GLY A 243 7.28 1.63 -11.40
N LEU A 244 8.47 2.21 -11.64
CA LEU A 244 8.62 3.43 -12.44
C LEU A 244 8.16 3.23 -13.88
N LEU A 245 8.46 2.06 -14.46
CA LEU A 245 7.97 1.71 -15.79
C LEU A 245 6.44 1.75 -15.82
N LEU A 246 5.77 1.13 -14.87
CA LEU A 246 4.31 0.96 -14.89
C LEU A 246 3.54 2.22 -14.45
N THR A 247 4.05 2.97 -13.46
CA THR A 247 3.33 4.12 -12.89
C THR A 247 3.70 5.46 -13.52
N ASN A 248 4.83 5.56 -14.22
CA ASN A 248 5.31 6.82 -14.78
C ASN A 248 5.57 6.73 -16.29
N TRP A 249 6.48 5.85 -16.72
CA TRP A 249 6.90 5.85 -18.12
C TRP A 249 5.86 5.30 -19.08
N LEU A 250 5.16 4.24 -18.71
CA LEU A 250 4.11 3.65 -19.56
C LEU A 250 2.92 4.61 -19.75
N PRO A 251 2.39 5.28 -18.70
CA PRO A 251 1.42 6.36 -18.89
C PRO A 251 1.94 7.51 -19.76
N ASP A 252 3.19 7.95 -19.56
CA ASP A 252 3.77 9.03 -20.36
C ASP A 252 3.87 8.64 -21.84
N LEU A 253 4.34 7.43 -22.13
CA LEU A 253 4.42 6.89 -23.49
C LEU A 253 3.02 6.81 -24.13
N ALA A 254 2.04 6.29 -23.38
CA ALA A 254 0.65 6.20 -23.83
C ALA A 254 -0.01 7.58 -24.05
N SER A 255 0.44 8.61 -23.34
CA SER A 255 -0.06 9.98 -23.54
C SER A 255 0.36 10.59 -24.88
N ARG A 256 1.49 10.13 -25.45
CA ARG A 256 2.00 10.59 -26.74
C ARG A 256 1.20 10.05 -27.92
N SER A 257 0.59 8.87 -27.76
CA SER A 257 -0.39 8.31 -28.72
C SER A 257 -1.78 8.92 -28.47
N ALA A 258 -1.94 10.21 -28.76
CA ALA A 258 -3.20 10.91 -28.53
C ALA A 258 -4.35 10.22 -29.29
N THR A 259 -5.42 9.84 -28.56
CA THR A 259 -6.68 9.43 -29.17
C THR A 259 -7.52 10.69 -29.43
N PRO A 260 -7.89 10.99 -30.69
CA PRO A 260 -8.72 12.15 -30.99
C PRO A 260 -10.02 12.15 -30.16
N GLY A 261 -10.36 13.28 -29.56
CA GLY A 261 -11.62 13.49 -28.82
C GLY A 261 -11.62 13.08 -27.34
N VAL A 262 -10.58 12.39 -26.82
CA VAL A 262 -10.46 12.15 -25.37
C VAL A 262 -9.00 12.19 -24.89
N PRO A 263 -8.47 13.39 -24.61
CA PRO A 263 -7.11 13.51 -24.11
C PRO A 263 -6.96 12.76 -22.78
N ALA A 264 -5.86 12.03 -22.64
CA ALA A 264 -5.46 11.28 -21.43
C ALA A 264 -6.31 10.05 -21.04
N MET A 265 -7.18 9.52 -21.91
CA MET A 265 -7.97 8.31 -21.61
C MET A 265 -7.09 7.10 -21.28
N VAL A 266 -6.16 6.75 -22.17
CA VAL A 266 -5.27 5.58 -22.00
C VAL A 266 -4.39 5.71 -20.75
N PRO A 267 -3.65 6.81 -20.50
CA PRO A 267 -2.89 6.94 -19.26
C PRO A 267 -3.78 6.92 -18.00
N SER A 268 -5.03 7.40 -18.06
CA SER A 268 -5.98 7.31 -16.94
C SER A 268 -6.43 5.87 -16.68
N LEU A 269 -6.66 5.08 -17.73
CA LEU A 269 -6.98 3.65 -17.59
C LEU A 269 -5.79 2.86 -17.04
N ILE A 270 -4.57 3.16 -17.48
CA ILE A 270 -3.35 2.56 -16.90
C ILE A 270 -3.26 2.88 -15.41
N PHE A 271 -3.47 4.15 -15.03
CA PHE A 271 -3.51 4.58 -13.64
C PHE A 271 -4.58 3.82 -12.83
N VAL A 272 -5.80 3.68 -13.37
CA VAL A 272 -6.90 2.93 -12.76
C VAL A 272 -6.53 1.47 -12.53
N VAL A 273 -6.06 0.79 -13.59
CA VAL A 273 -5.77 -0.65 -13.55
C VAL A 273 -4.71 -0.94 -12.50
N PHE A 274 -3.61 -0.18 -12.50
CA PHE A 274 -2.52 -0.43 -11.55
C PHE A 274 -2.92 -0.10 -10.12
N ASN A 275 -3.63 1.01 -9.87
CA ASN A 275 -4.05 1.34 -8.50
C ASN A 275 -5.05 0.34 -7.94
N LEU A 276 -6.14 0.05 -8.67
CA LEU A 276 -7.16 -0.88 -8.20
C LEU A 276 -6.59 -2.29 -8.04
N HIS A 277 -5.79 -2.76 -9.00
CA HIS A 277 -5.15 -4.07 -8.90
C HIS A 277 -4.17 -4.13 -7.73
N HIS A 278 -3.37 -3.08 -7.52
CA HIS A 278 -2.48 -2.99 -6.37
C HIS A 278 -3.25 -3.11 -5.04
N TYR A 279 -4.42 -2.47 -4.91
CA TYR A 279 -5.24 -2.60 -3.69
C TYR A 279 -5.72 -4.04 -3.46
N ALA A 280 -6.00 -4.78 -4.54
CA ALA A 280 -6.36 -6.19 -4.46
C ALA A 280 -5.16 -7.08 -4.11
N VAL A 281 -3.99 -6.80 -4.70
CA VAL A 281 -2.70 -7.44 -4.40
C VAL A 281 -2.36 -7.27 -2.92
N ASP A 282 -2.47 -6.06 -2.39
CA ASP A 282 -2.20 -5.80 -0.99
C ASP A 282 -3.23 -6.46 -0.08
N ALA A 283 -4.50 -6.46 -0.47
CA ALA A 283 -5.51 -7.22 0.26
C ALA A 283 -5.19 -8.72 0.32
N VAL A 284 -4.57 -9.30 -0.72
CA VAL A 284 -4.08 -10.68 -0.72
C VAL A 284 -2.93 -10.84 0.26
N ILE A 285 -1.90 -9.98 0.17
CA ILE A 285 -0.73 -10.03 1.05
C ILE A 285 -1.18 -9.96 2.51
N TRP A 286 -1.93 -8.92 2.89
CA TRP A 286 -2.30 -8.65 4.28
C TRP A 286 -3.39 -9.58 4.86
N ARG A 287 -4.17 -10.28 4.02
CA ARG A 287 -5.12 -11.31 4.49
C ARG A 287 -4.47 -12.69 4.58
N SER A 288 -3.40 -12.94 3.84
CA SER A 288 -2.76 -14.23 3.84
C SER A 288 -2.12 -14.50 5.21
N GLY A 289 -2.39 -15.68 5.78
CA GLY A 289 -1.52 -16.27 6.81
C GLY A 289 -0.19 -16.76 6.20
N GLY A 290 0.20 -16.19 5.05
CA GLY A 290 1.36 -16.57 4.28
C GLY A 290 2.63 -16.27 5.04
N GLU A 291 3.67 -17.01 4.70
CA GLU A 291 4.93 -16.98 5.42
C GLU A 291 5.59 -15.60 5.41
N HIS A 292 5.35 -14.77 4.37
CA HIS A 292 5.79 -13.38 4.33
C HIS A 292 5.17 -12.50 5.41
N VAL A 293 3.85 -12.59 5.64
CA VAL A 293 3.19 -11.82 6.72
C VAL A 293 3.68 -12.31 8.09
N LEU A 294 3.88 -13.62 8.23
CA LEU A 294 4.48 -14.18 9.44
C LEU A 294 5.88 -13.61 9.68
N ARG A 295 6.75 -13.58 8.66
CA ARG A 295 8.09 -12.96 8.74
C ARG A 295 8.01 -11.46 9.09
N MET A 296 7.17 -10.69 8.40
CA MET A 296 6.92 -9.27 8.72
C MET A 296 6.48 -9.09 10.19
N SER A 297 5.69 -10.03 10.72
CA SER A 297 5.12 -9.96 12.07
C SER A 297 6.05 -10.39 13.20
N ARG A 298 7.05 -11.25 12.91
CA ARG A 298 8.01 -11.74 13.91
C ARG A 298 8.89 -10.60 14.44
N GLY A 299 9.10 -9.55 13.65
CA GLY A 299 9.98 -8.44 14.00
C GLY A 299 11.46 -8.85 13.96
N PRO A 300 12.39 -7.91 14.20
CA PRO A 300 13.81 -8.20 14.20
C PRO A 300 14.15 -9.24 15.28
N GLN A 301 14.67 -10.40 14.86
CA GLN A 301 15.28 -11.35 15.77
C GLN A 301 16.59 -10.73 16.31
N PRO A 302 16.83 -10.73 17.63
CA PRO A 302 18.12 -10.29 18.15
C PRO A 302 19.23 -11.13 17.51
N ALA A 303 20.27 -10.48 16.99
CA ALA A 303 21.42 -11.14 16.34
C ALA A 303 22.03 -12.28 17.19
N ALA A 304 21.88 -12.19 18.52
CA ALA A 304 22.28 -13.24 19.47
C ALA A 304 21.62 -14.62 19.24
N GLN A 305 20.47 -14.71 18.54
CA GLN A 305 19.88 -16.00 18.19
C GLN A 305 20.46 -16.61 16.90
N ALA A 306 21.09 -15.81 16.04
CA ALA A 306 21.75 -16.31 14.84
C ALA A 306 23.12 -16.93 15.15
N GLU A 307 23.83 -16.43 16.17
CA GLU A 307 25.07 -17.02 16.67
C GLU A 307 24.86 -18.30 17.51
N ALA A 308 23.65 -18.51 18.04
CA ALA A 308 23.33 -19.69 18.87
C ALA A 308 22.93 -20.93 18.06
N ALA A 309 22.83 -20.84 16.73
CA ALA A 309 22.63 -22.02 15.91
C ALA A 309 23.90 -22.88 15.97
N PRO A 310 23.85 -24.12 16.48
CA PRO A 310 25.03 -24.95 16.60
C PRO A 310 25.65 -25.12 15.21
N VAL A 311 26.94 -24.77 15.10
CA VAL A 311 27.75 -25.11 13.93
C VAL A 311 27.57 -26.61 13.72
N PRO A 312 27.05 -27.07 12.57
CA PRO A 312 26.92 -28.50 12.31
C PRO A 312 28.29 -29.13 12.51
N ALA A 313 28.36 -30.11 13.41
CA ALA A 313 29.61 -30.81 13.68
C ALA A 313 30.22 -31.25 12.34
N PRO A 314 31.54 -31.07 12.14
CA PRO A 314 32.19 -31.51 10.92
C PRO A 314 31.80 -32.96 10.65
N ALA A 315 31.35 -33.23 9.43
CA ALA A 315 30.97 -34.59 9.03
C ALA A 315 32.13 -35.53 9.38
N ALA A 316 31.85 -36.58 10.15
CA ALA A 316 32.85 -37.53 10.57
C ALA A 316 33.62 -38.00 9.33
N ALA A 317 34.95 -37.89 9.37
CA ALA A 317 35.80 -38.35 8.29
C ALA A 317 35.46 -39.82 7.99
N PRO A 318 35.34 -40.20 6.71
CA PRO A 318 35.08 -41.58 6.34
C PRO A 318 36.15 -42.47 6.97
N ALA A 319 35.71 -43.53 7.66
CA ALA A 319 36.62 -44.48 8.29
C ALA A 319 37.58 -45.04 7.23
N PRO A 320 38.88 -45.17 7.54
CA PRO A 320 39.84 -45.73 6.60
C PRO A 320 39.38 -47.15 6.23
N ALA A 321 39.30 -47.42 4.94
CA ALA A 321 39.03 -48.75 4.43
C ALA A 321 40.14 -49.69 4.93
N LEU A 322 39.76 -50.71 5.70
CA LEU A 322 40.66 -51.80 6.06
C LEU A 322 41.04 -52.54 4.78
N ALA A 323 42.33 -52.51 4.45
CA ALA A 323 42.94 -53.30 3.39
C ALA A 323 43.33 -54.68 3.90
#